data_AF-A0A3D4EKR8-F1
#
_entry.id   AF-A0A3D4EKR8-F1
#
_cell.length_a   1.000
_cell.length_b   1.000
_cell.length_c   1.000
_cell.angle_alpha   90.00
_cell.angle_beta   90.00
_cell.angle_gamma   90.00
#
_symmetry.space_group_name_H-M   'P 1'
#
loop_
_entity.id
_entity.type
_entity.pdbx_description
1 polymer ?
#
loop_
_entity_poly.entity_id
_entity_poly.type
_entity_poly.pdbx_seq_one_letter_code
_entity_poly.pdbx_strand_id
1 'polypeptide(L)'
;GGDFKVHQLPELAQLAPTNTMVIEDFNQDGNLDALLAGNLFVSEIETPRADAGTGVLLLGNGQGDFTAKASKDTGFFANRDVKQLLPIKVKEQPYILVGNNNDKVQAFEIK
;
A
#
# COMPACT_ATOMS: atom_id res chain seq x y z
N GLY A 1 32.93 -2.21 -3.37
CA GLY A 1 31.78 -1.48 -2.79
C GLY A 1 30.70 -1.42 -3.84
N GLY A 2 29.43 -1.58 -3.47
CA GLY A 2 28.33 -1.40 -4.41
C GLY A 2 27.98 0.08 -4.56
N ASP A 3 27.53 0.47 -5.75
CA ASP A 3 26.98 1.79 -6.01
C ASP A 3 25.56 1.85 -5.44
N PHE A 4 25.41 2.46 -4.27
CA PHE A 4 24.09 2.75 -3.70
C PHE A 4 23.56 4.05 -4.30
N LYS A 5 22.35 4.01 -4.86
CA LYS A 5 21.67 5.18 -5.43
C LYS A 5 20.36 5.43 -4.67
N VAL A 6 20.17 6.67 -4.22
CA VAL A 6 18.93 7.11 -3.58
C VAL A 6 17.92 7.50 -4.65
N HIS A 7 16.68 7.04 -4.51
CA HIS A 7 15.54 7.42 -5.34
C HIS A 7 14.45 8.03 -4.46
N GLN A 8 13.88 9.15 -4.88
CA GLN A 8 12.80 9.80 -4.14
C GLN A 8 11.48 9.09 -4.45
N LEU A 9 10.75 8.71 -3.41
CA LEU A 9 9.41 8.15 -3.56
C LEU A 9 8.39 9.23 -3.94
N PRO A 10 7.30 8.88 -4.65
CA PRO A 10 6.21 9.81 -4.90
C PRO A 10 5.61 10.37 -3.60
N GLU A 11 5.10 11.61 -3.65
CA GLU A 11 4.51 12.30 -2.49
C GLU A 11 3.41 11.46 -1.82
N LEU A 12 2.56 10.80 -2.62
CA LEU A 12 1.47 9.94 -2.12
C LEU A 12 1.96 8.79 -1.22
N ALA A 13 3.18 8.28 -1.42
CA ALA A 13 3.76 7.25 -0.56
C ALA A 13 4.29 7.80 0.78
N GLN A 14 4.36 9.12 0.92
CA GLN A 14 4.96 9.80 2.07
C GLN A 14 3.91 10.56 2.92
N LEU A 15 2.64 10.59 2.50
CA LEU A 15 1.57 11.34 3.19
C LEU A 15 1.18 10.77 4.57
N ALA A 16 1.40 9.48 4.79
CA ALA A 16 1.03 8.79 6.03
C ALA A 16 2.01 7.65 6.33
N PRO A 17 2.05 7.15 7.57
CA PRO A 17 2.85 5.99 7.91
C PRO A 17 2.50 4.78 7.04
N THR A 18 3.51 4.09 6.53
CA THR A 18 3.35 2.78 5.90
C THR A 18 3.57 1.71 6.97
N ASN A 19 2.53 0.97 7.33
CA ASN A 19 2.63 -0.11 8.32
C ASN A 19 2.93 -1.46 7.67
N THR A 20 2.54 -1.63 6.39
CA THR A 20 2.66 -2.89 5.68
C THR A 20 2.65 -2.63 4.17
N MET A 21 3.22 -3.56 3.42
CA MET A 21 3.30 -3.49 1.98
C MET A 21 3.24 -4.89 1.35
N VAL A 22 2.79 -4.95 0.10
CA VAL A 22 2.85 -6.13 -0.77
C VAL A 22 3.66 -5.77 -1.99
N ILE A 23 4.56 -6.67 -2.39
CA ILE A 23 5.38 -6.54 -3.60
C ILE A 23 4.95 -7.61 -4.59
N GLU A 24 4.35 -7.19 -5.70
CA GLU A 24 3.91 -8.05 -6.80
C GLU A 24 4.02 -7.27 -8.12
N ASP A 25 3.92 -7.94 -9.25
CA ASP A 25 3.76 -7.32 -10.58
C ASP A 25 2.26 -7.10 -10.81
N PHE A 26 1.73 -5.96 -10.34
CA PHE A 26 0.29 -5.69 -10.33
C PHE A 26 -0.23 -5.35 -11.73
N ASN A 27 0.60 -4.71 -12.56
CA ASN A 27 0.23 -4.33 -13.93
C ASN A 27 0.68 -5.34 -15.01
N GLN A 28 1.37 -6.42 -14.62
CA GLN A 28 1.86 -7.49 -15.49
C GLN A 28 2.87 -7.00 -16.55
N ASP A 29 3.67 -5.98 -16.23
CA ASP A 29 4.69 -5.45 -17.13
C ASP A 29 6.09 -6.08 -16.94
N GLY A 30 6.21 -6.99 -15.97
CA GLY A 30 7.44 -7.69 -15.62
C GLY A 30 8.32 -6.96 -14.60
N ASN A 31 7.93 -5.77 -14.14
CA ASN A 31 8.59 -5.05 -13.06
C ASN A 31 7.86 -5.25 -11.73
N LEU A 32 8.60 -5.13 -10.63
CA LEU A 32 8.01 -5.20 -9.30
C LEU A 32 7.36 -3.87 -8.94
N ASP A 33 6.10 -3.95 -8.54
CA ASP A 33 5.32 -2.86 -7.97
C ASP A 33 5.21 -3.02 -6.45
N ALA A 34 4.70 -1.98 -5.77
CA ALA A 34 4.46 -2.02 -4.33
C ALA A 34 3.09 -1.45 -3.96
N LEU A 35 2.23 -2.26 -3.36
CA LEU A 35 1.01 -1.79 -2.72
C LEU A 35 1.30 -1.49 -1.25
N LEU A 36 1.24 -0.21 -0.89
CA LEU A 36 1.47 0.26 0.48
C LEU A 36 0.13 0.56 1.14
N ALA A 37 0.01 0.24 2.42
CA ALA A 37 -1.11 0.67 3.23
C ALA A 37 -0.68 0.97 4.66
N GLY A 38 -1.44 1.84 5.30
CA GLY A 38 -1.24 2.17 6.68
C GLY A 38 -2.43 2.90 7.22
N ASN A 39 -2.17 3.57 8.33
CA ASN A 39 -3.00 4.48 9.11
C ASN A 39 -2.55 4.30 10.56
N LEU A 40 -2.66 5.36 11.34
CA LEU A 40 -2.37 5.33 12.77
C LEU A 40 -3.53 5.99 13.50
N PHE A 41 -4.47 5.17 13.97
CA PHE A 41 -5.65 5.66 14.69
C PHE A 41 -5.40 5.77 16.19
N VAL A 42 -4.42 5.01 16.70
CA VAL A 42 -3.97 5.06 18.09
C VAL A 42 -2.72 5.94 18.15
N SER A 43 -2.92 7.25 18.11
CA SER A 43 -1.90 8.27 18.35
C SER A 43 -1.90 8.72 19.81
N GLU A 44 -0.85 9.44 20.22
CA GLU A 44 -0.81 10.13 21.51
C GLU A 44 -1.97 11.14 21.62
N ILE A 45 -2.41 11.47 22.84
CA ILE A 45 -3.59 12.32 23.09
C ILE A 45 -3.53 13.66 22.34
N GLU A 46 -2.34 14.25 22.26
CA GLU A 46 -2.10 15.56 21.62
C GLU A 46 -1.79 15.45 20.11
N THR A 47 -1.59 14.24 19.58
CA THR A 47 -1.26 14.02 18.17
C THR A 47 -2.50 13.53 17.42
N PRO A 48 -2.97 14.23 16.36
CA PRO A 48 -4.09 13.76 15.57
C PRO A 48 -3.77 12.45 14.85
N ARG A 49 -4.82 11.73 14.45
CA ARG A 49 -4.68 10.49 13.68
C ARG A 49 -4.06 10.76 12.32
N ALA A 50 -3.20 9.84 11.86
CA ALA A 50 -2.78 9.80 10.47
C ALA A 50 -3.70 8.84 9.71
N ASP A 51 -4.73 9.36 9.05
CA ASP A 51 -5.79 8.58 8.38
C ASP A 51 -5.77 8.68 6.84
N ALA A 52 -4.75 9.35 6.28
CA ALA A 52 -4.53 9.46 4.84
C ALA A 52 -3.84 8.22 4.21
N GLY A 53 -3.49 7.21 5.01
CA GLY A 53 -2.79 5.99 4.59
C GLY A 53 -3.71 4.94 3.93
N THR A 54 -4.76 5.37 3.24
CA THR A 54 -5.83 4.50 2.73
C THR A 54 -5.45 3.58 1.57
N GLY A 55 -4.17 3.56 1.20
CA GLY A 55 -3.60 2.71 0.17
C GLY A 55 -3.04 3.48 -1.01
N VAL A 56 -1.83 3.11 -1.42
CA VAL A 56 -1.18 3.63 -2.64
C VAL A 56 -0.49 2.48 -3.35
N LEU A 57 -0.75 2.34 -4.66
CA LEU A 57 -0.02 1.41 -5.51
C LEU A 57 1.10 2.17 -6.22
N LEU A 58 2.33 1.71 -6.06
CA LEU A 58 3.52 2.23 -6.70
C LEU A 58 3.89 1.32 -7.86
N LEU A 59 3.63 1.77 -9.08
CA LEU A 59 4.02 1.06 -10.30
C LEU A 59 5.50 1.30 -10.59
N GLY A 60 6.30 0.25 -10.57
CA GLY A 60 7.75 0.30 -10.76
C GLY A 60 8.14 0.31 -12.24
N ASN A 61 9.23 1.01 -12.58
CA ASN A 61 9.78 0.99 -13.95
C ASN A 61 11.00 0.05 -14.11
N GLY A 62 11.31 -0.76 -13.09
CA GLY A 62 12.49 -1.62 -13.03
C GLY A 62 13.83 -0.91 -12.84
N GLN A 63 13.84 0.44 -12.80
CA GLN A 63 15.04 1.28 -12.72
C GLN A 63 15.12 2.07 -11.40
N GLY A 64 14.20 1.78 -10.46
CA GLY A 64 14.15 2.40 -9.14
C GLY A 64 13.19 3.58 -9.03
N ASP A 65 12.47 3.94 -10.10
CA ASP A 65 11.45 4.99 -10.05
C ASP A 65 10.04 4.38 -10.04
N PHE A 66 9.11 5.10 -9.40
CA PHE A 66 7.74 4.65 -9.20
C PHE A 66 6.72 5.70 -9.66
N THR A 67 5.63 5.24 -10.27
CA THR A 67 4.42 6.04 -10.51
C THR A 67 3.35 5.67 -9.51
N ALA A 68 2.90 6.62 -8.69
CA ALA A 68 1.87 6.38 -7.69
C ALA A 68 0.45 6.41 -8.28
N LYS A 69 -0.37 5.45 -7.88
CA LYS A 69 -1.81 5.36 -8.13
C LYS A 69 -2.55 5.41 -6.79
N ALA A 70 -3.50 6.34 -6.68
CA ALA A 70 -4.27 6.51 -5.46
C ALA A 70 -5.39 5.46 -5.36
N SER A 71 -5.96 5.29 -4.16
CA SER A 71 -7.10 4.39 -3.91
C SER A 71 -8.25 4.51 -4.91
N LYS A 72 -8.53 5.74 -5.39
CA LYS A 72 -9.60 6.01 -6.37
C LYS A 72 -9.34 5.34 -7.72
N ASP A 73 -8.07 5.18 -8.08
CA ASP A 73 -7.64 4.66 -9.38
C ASP A 73 -7.54 3.12 -9.34
N THR A 74 -7.16 2.57 -8.18
CA THR A 74 -6.92 1.12 -7.99
C THR A 74 -8.12 0.35 -7.45
N GLY A 75 -9.11 1.05 -6.86
CA GLY A 75 -10.19 0.41 -6.11
C GLY A 75 -9.79 -0.07 -4.69
N PHE A 76 -8.54 0.13 -4.29
CA PHE A 76 -8.03 -0.25 -2.98
C PHE A 76 -8.14 0.89 -1.96
N PHE A 77 -9.18 0.85 -1.12
CA PHE A 77 -9.47 1.90 -0.12
C PHE A 77 -9.51 1.32 1.30
N ALA A 78 -8.32 1.02 1.84
CA ALA A 78 -8.13 0.47 3.18
C ALA A 78 -8.16 1.59 4.24
N ASN A 79 -9.35 2.14 4.49
CA ASN A 79 -9.55 3.31 5.36
C ASN A 79 -9.67 3.01 6.87
N ARG A 80 -9.07 1.90 7.33
CA ARG A 80 -9.08 1.45 8.73
C ARG A 80 -7.67 1.47 9.32
N ASP A 81 -7.49 1.04 10.56
CA ASP A 81 -6.17 1.03 11.22
C ASP A 81 -5.33 -0.16 10.72
N VAL A 82 -4.85 -0.08 9.47
CA VAL A 82 -4.20 -1.19 8.77
C VAL A 82 -2.93 -1.66 9.48
N LYS A 83 -2.75 -2.98 9.59
CA LYS A 83 -1.57 -3.63 10.18
C LYS A 83 -0.95 -4.71 9.29
N GLN A 84 -1.74 -5.35 8.44
CA GLN A 84 -1.26 -6.41 7.56
C GLN A 84 -2.00 -6.38 6.22
N LEU A 85 -1.26 -6.50 5.12
CA LEU A 85 -1.78 -6.89 3.83
C LEU A 85 -1.39 -8.34 3.54
N LEU A 86 -2.32 -9.13 3.02
CA LEU A 86 -2.09 -10.51 2.61
C LEU A 86 -2.72 -10.76 1.24
N PRO A 87 -1.92 -11.01 0.20
CA PRO A 87 -2.42 -11.46 -1.08
C PRO A 87 -3.02 -12.86 -0.95
N ILE A 88 -4.22 -13.04 -1.49
CA ILE A 88 -4.92 -14.32 -1.53
C ILE A 88 -5.54 -14.53 -2.91
N LYS A 89 -5.87 -15.79 -3.22
CA LYS A 89 -6.67 -16.14 -4.39
C LYS A 89 -8.01 -16.72 -3.95
N VAL A 90 -9.09 -16.21 -4.51
CA VAL A 90 -10.44 -16.75 -4.30
C VAL A 90 -10.97 -17.20 -5.65
N LYS A 91 -11.07 -18.52 -5.86
CA LYS A 91 -11.45 -19.11 -7.16
C LYS A 91 -10.58 -18.56 -8.31
N GLU A 92 -9.26 -18.57 -8.11
CA GLU A 92 -8.25 -18.01 -9.02
C GLU A 92 -8.22 -16.48 -9.18
N GLN A 93 -9.20 -15.73 -8.66
CA GLN A 93 -9.18 -14.27 -8.69
C GLN A 93 -8.28 -13.72 -7.56
N PRO A 94 -7.32 -12.83 -7.86
CA PRO A 94 -6.47 -12.21 -6.84
C PRO A 94 -7.25 -11.19 -5.99
N TYR A 95 -7.02 -11.24 -4.68
CA TYR A 95 -7.53 -10.28 -3.70
C TYR A 95 -6.43 -9.91 -2.72
N ILE A 96 -6.56 -8.71 -2.14
CA ILE A 96 -5.77 -8.28 -0.99
C ILE A 96 -6.67 -8.32 0.24
N LEU A 97 -6.32 -9.21 1.19
CA LEU A 97 -6.91 -9.25 2.51
C LEU A 97 -6.21 -8.23 3.40
N VAL A 98 -6.98 -7.45 4.16
CA VAL A 98 -6.46 -6.38 5.01
C VAL A 98 -6.81 -6.68 6.46
N GLY A 99 -5.78 -6.88 7.27
CA GLY A 99 -5.87 -6.99 8.72
C GLY A 99 -5.84 -5.60 9.36
N ASN A 100 -6.88 -5.30 10.15
CA ASN A 100 -7.05 -4.02 10.83
C ASN A 100 -6.95 -4.20 12.34
N ASN A 101 -6.31 -3.24 13.01
CA ASN A 101 -6.25 -3.22 14.47
C ASN A 101 -7.65 -2.99 15.06
N ASN A 102 -8.11 -3.93 15.89
CA ASN A 102 -9.40 -3.88 16.59
C ASN A 102 -10.63 -3.60 15.69
N ASP A 103 -10.59 -4.04 14.44
CA ASP A 103 -11.70 -3.88 13.49
C ASP A 103 -11.81 -5.13 12.59
N LYS A 104 -12.83 -5.17 11.73
CA LYS A 104 -13.06 -6.25 10.78
C LYS A 104 -11.96 -6.33 9.73
N VAL A 105 -11.72 -7.54 9.25
CA VAL A 105 -10.93 -7.79 8.06
C VAL A 105 -11.66 -7.23 6.83
N GLN A 106 -10.92 -6.62 5.91
CA GLN A 106 -11.43 -6.16 4.61
C GLN A 106 -10.79 -6.99 3.49
N ALA A 107 -11.44 -7.06 2.33
CA ALA A 107 -10.91 -7.70 1.13
C ALA A 107 -11.16 -6.80 -0.07
N PHE A 108 -10.13 -6.61 -0.90
CA PHE A 108 -10.19 -5.76 -2.09
C PHE A 108 -9.67 -6.50 -3.31
N GLU A 109 -10.32 -6.29 -4.44
CA GLU A 109 -9.75 -6.57 -5.75
C GLU A 109 -9.00 -5.32 -6.22
N ILE A 110 -7.81 -5.49 -6.77
CA ILE A 110 -7.05 -4.40 -7.38
C ILE A 110 -7.43 -4.29 -8.85
N LYS A 111 -7.76 -3.09 -9.31
CA LYS A 111 -8.13 -2.78 -10.70
C LYS A 111 -6.94 -2.35 -11.54
#